data_AF-A0A3L7VIB6-F1
#
_entry.id   AF-A0A3L7VIB6-F1
#
_cell.length_a   1.000
_cell.length_b   1.000
_cell.length_c   1.000
_cell.angle_alpha   90.00
_cell.angle_beta   90.00
_cell.angle_gamma   90.00
#
_symmetry.space_group_name_H-M   'P 1'
#
loop_
_entity.id
_entity.type
_entity.pdbx_description
1 polymer ?
#
loop_
_entity_poly.entity_id
_entity_poly.type
_entity_poly.pdbx_seq_one_letter_code
_entity_poly.pdbx_strand_id
1 'polypeptide(L)'
;MGRALAGRRLEGLGFELPADAPGIAAAGGIVAYLEQNEPAAIARIDTLAAWRPGRRLEIDEASRRSLELVRSLATGRREGSLAGVLDRTRSPMGARLLGEWLSAPLVDRAAIDDRLDAVATLVSDASLASRLAERLTGIGDLERLVGRV
;
A
#
# COMPACT_ATOMS: atom_id res chain seq x y z
N MET A 1 -10.40 -27.02 -6.65
CA MET A 1 -10.03 -26.97 -8.09
C MET A 1 -9.15 -25.75 -8.27
N GLY A 2 -7.83 -25.93 -8.15
CA GLY A 2 -6.86 -24.83 -8.07
C GLY A 2 -6.72 -24.10 -9.39
N ARG A 3 -7.19 -22.85 -9.44
CA ARG A 3 -6.96 -21.95 -10.58
C ARG A 3 -5.64 -21.22 -10.41
N ALA A 4 -5.06 -20.77 -11.53
CA ALA A 4 -3.73 -20.19 -11.56
C ALA A 4 -3.78 -18.72 -12.00
N LEU A 5 -3.01 -17.86 -11.34
CA LEU A 5 -2.69 -16.51 -11.82
C LEU A 5 -1.42 -16.63 -12.66
N ALA A 6 -1.47 -16.26 -13.94
CA ALA A 6 -0.33 -16.31 -14.87
C ALA A 6 0.43 -17.66 -14.87
N GLY A 7 -0.28 -18.78 -14.74
CA GLY A 7 0.31 -20.14 -14.70
C GLY A 7 0.82 -20.60 -13.34
N ARG A 8 0.75 -19.78 -12.28
CA ARG A 8 1.07 -20.15 -10.89
C ARG A 8 -0.19 -20.50 -10.10
N ARG A 9 -0.20 -21.67 -9.44
CA ARG A 9 -1.29 -22.02 -8.50
C ARG A 9 -1.30 -21.05 -7.33
N LEU A 10 -2.49 -20.65 -6.88
CA LEU A 10 -2.67 -19.74 -5.74
C LEU A 10 -1.99 -20.27 -4.46
N GLU A 11 -1.92 -21.59 -4.28
CA GLU A 11 -1.19 -22.26 -3.19
C GLU A 11 0.31 -21.87 -3.13
N GLY A 12 0.92 -21.49 -4.27
CA GLY A 12 2.34 -21.13 -4.36
C GLY A 12 2.64 -19.66 -4.07
N LEU A 13 1.64 -18.85 -3.68
CA LEU A 13 1.77 -17.41 -3.46
C LEU A 13 1.65 -17.01 -1.98
N GLY A 14 1.94 -17.94 -1.06
CA GLY A 14 1.92 -17.70 0.39
C GLY A 14 0.59 -18.02 1.07
N PHE A 15 -0.31 -18.72 0.37
CA PHE A 15 -1.51 -19.32 0.98
C PHE A 15 -1.19 -20.74 1.49
N GLU A 16 -1.65 -21.06 2.69
CA GLU A 16 -1.43 -22.33 3.38
C GLU A 16 -2.76 -23.08 3.54
N LEU A 17 -2.84 -24.28 2.97
CA LEU A 17 -3.98 -25.16 3.19
C LEU A 17 -3.78 -25.99 4.47
N PRO A 18 -4.85 -26.23 5.26
CA PRO A 18 -6.25 -25.88 4.99
C PRO A 18 -6.67 -24.49 5.48
N ALA A 19 -5.82 -23.80 6.25
CA ALA A 19 -6.16 -22.56 6.96
C ALA A 19 -6.71 -21.45 6.04
N ASP A 20 -6.18 -21.34 4.82
CA ASP A 20 -6.56 -20.30 3.87
C ASP A 20 -7.59 -20.73 2.84
N ALA A 21 -8.23 -21.89 3.00
CA ALA A 21 -9.21 -22.37 2.01
C ALA A 21 -10.29 -21.32 1.65
N PRO A 22 -10.85 -20.53 2.59
CA PRO A 22 -11.78 -19.45 2.26
C PRO A 22 -11.12 -18.31 1.46
N GLY A 23 -9.89 -17.93 1.81
CA GLY A 23 -9.13 -16.88 1.11
C GLY A 23 -8.78 -17.28 -0.32
N ILE A 24 -8.36 -18.53 -0.53
CA ILE A 24 -8.11 -19.10 -1.85
C ILE A 24 -9.40 -19.13 -2.69
N ALA A 25 -10.53 -19.49 -2.10
CA ALA A 25 -11.83 -19.50 -2.79
C ALA A 25 -12.26 -18.08 -3.22
N ALA A 26 -12.13 -17.10 -2.32
CA ALA A 26 -12.44 -15.70 -2.63
C ALA A 26 -11.51 -15.14 -3.72
N ALA A 27 -10.21 -15.40 -3.63
CA ALA A 27 -9.23 -15.04 -4.65
C ALA A 27 -9.59 -15.67 -6.01
N GLY A 28 -9.95 -16.95 -6.03
CA GLY A 28 -10.40 -17.64 -7.24
C GLY A 28 -11.62 -16.99 -7.89
N GLY A 29 -12.58 -16.51 -7.08
CA GLY A 29 -13.74 -15.77 -7.56
C GLY A 29 -13.38 -14.42 -8.21
N ILE A 30 -12.49 -13.65 -7.58
CA ILE A 30 -12.00 -12.36 -8.12
C ILE A 30 -11.26 -12.58 -9.43
N VAL A 31 -10.36 -13.59 -9.49
CA VAL A 31 -9.63 -13.93 -10.72
C VAL A 31 -10.61 -14.32 -11.83
N ALA A 32 -11.57 -15.19 -11.55
CA ALA A 32 -12.57 -15.61 -12.54
C ALA A 32 -13.42 -14.43 -13.05
N TYR A 33 -13.72 -13.45 -12.20
CA TYR A 33 -14.42 -12.24 -12.60
C TYR A 33 -13.55 -11.35 -13.52
N LEU A 34 -12.28 -11.16 -13.17
CA LEU A 34 -11.34 -10.39 -14.00
C LEU A 34 -11.07 -11.08 -15.36
N GLU A 35 -10.99 -12.42 -15.40
CA GLU A 35 -10.86 -13.19 -16.64
C GLU A 35 -12.00 -12.92 -17.61
N GLN A 36 -13.21 -12.68 -17.09
CA GLN A 36 -14.41 -12.45 -17.88
C GLN A 36 -14.59 -10.99 -18.30
N ASN A 37 -14.23 -10.05 -17.42
CA ASN A 37 -14.55 -8.63 -17.62
C ASN A 37 -13.36 -7.80 -18.10
N GLU A 38 -12.13 -8.12 -17.67
CA GLU A 38 -10.91 -7.35 -17.94
C GLU A 38 -9.67 -8.28 -18.04
N PRO A 39 -9.52 -9.10 -19.09
CA PRO A 39 -8.42 -10.06 -19.19
C PRO A 39 -7.02 -9.43 -19.10
N ALA A 40 -6.86 -8.20 -19.62
CA ALA A 40 -5.63 -7.43 -19.53
C ALA A 40 -5.27 -7.02 -18.08
N ALA A 41 -6.24 -6.99 -17.15
CA ALA A 41 -5.97 -6.74 -15.73
C ALA A 41 -5.16 -7.86 -15.07
N ILE A 42 -5.34 -9.11 -15.51
CA ILE A 42 -4.64 -10.24 -14.91
C ILE A 42 -3.14 -10.16 -15.14
N ALA A 43 -2.73 -9.72 -16.33
CA ALA A 43 -1.31 -9.54 -16.66
C ALA A 43 -0.63 -8.45 -15.80
N ARG A 44 -1.40 -7.56 -15.16
CA ARG A 44 -0.90 -6.49 -14.29
C ARG A 44 -0.83 -6.89 -12.81
N ILE A 45 -1.35 -8.05 -12.44
CA ILE A 45 -1.25 -8.57 -11.07
C ILE A 45 0.14 -9.20 -10.90
N ASP A 46 1.04 -8.46 -10.26
CA ASP A 46 2.42 -8.91 -10.01
C ASP A 46 2.48 -10.03 -8.94
N THR A 47 1.69 -9.89 -7.87
CA THR A 47 1.63 -10.87 -6.80
C THR A 47 0.28 -10.89 -6.11
N LEU A 48 -0.07 -12.04 -5.54
CA LEU A 48 -1.23 -12.22 -4.68
C LEU A 48 -0.79 -12.97 -3.43
N ALA A 49 -0.62 -12.27 -2.31
CA ALA A 49 -0.19 -12.88 -1.06
C ALA A 49 -1.33 -12.97 -0.04
N ALA A 50 -1.33 -14.01 0.77
CA ALA A 50 -2.19 -14.06 1.94
C ALA A 50 -1.79 -12.95 2.92
N TRP A 51 -2.77 -12.16 3.34
CA TRP A 51 -2.55 -11.19 4.40
C TRP A 51 -2.43 -11.91 5.74
N ARG A 52 -1.41 -11.56 6.53
CA ARG A 52 -1.15 -12.13 7.85
C ARG A 52 -1.17 -11.04 8.92
N PRO A 53 -1.89 -11.25 10.03
CA PRO A 53 -1.79 -10.41 11.22
C PRO A 53 -0.33 -10.30 11.71
N GLY A 54 0.01 -9.19 12.35
CA GLY A 54 1.29 -9.03 13.07
C GLY A 54 2.45 -8.42 12.27
N ARG A 55 2.27 -8.06 10.99
CA ARG A 55 3.28 -7.28 10.23
C ARG A 55 3.07 -5.77 10.31
N ARG A 56 1.88 -5.33 10.69
CA ARG A 56 1.50 -3.93 10.91
C ARG A 56 0.57 -3.84 12.10
N LEU A 57 0.50 -2.66 12.70
CA LEU A 57 -0.47 -2.37 13.74
C LEU A 57 -1.86 -2.36 13.13
N GLU A 58 -2.74 -3.19 13.68
CA GLU A 58 -4.16 -3.17 13.35
C GLU A 58 -4.81 -1.99 14.06
N ILE A 59 -5.41 -1.10 13.27
CA ILE A 59 -6.19 0.02 13.76
C ILE A 59 -7.59 -0.17 13.19
N ASP A 60 -8.57 -0.38 14.05
CA ASP A 60 -9.96 -0.53 13.64
C ASP A 60 -10.50 0.77 13.01
N GLU A 61 -11.54 0.66 12.20
CA GLU A 61 -12.08 1.79 11.46
C GLU A 61 -12.58 2.92 12.37
N ALA A 62 -13.13 2.60 13.55
CA ALA A 62 -13.58 3.64 14.48
C ALA A 62 -12.39 4.41 15.05
N SER A 63 -11.31 3.72 15.42
CA SER A 63 -10.06 4.36 15.85
C SER A 63 -9.42 5.20 14.75
N ARG A 64 -9.34 4.69 13.51
CA ARG A 64 -8.81 5.44 12.35
C ARG A 64 -9.58 6.75 12.12
N ARG A 65 -10.90 6.67 12.25
CA ARG A 65 -11.81 7.80 12.08
C ARG A 65 -11.71 8.80 13.23
N SER A 66 -11.70 8.32 14.48
CA SER A 66 -11.56 9.18 15.67
C SER A 66 -10.22 9.90 15.75
N LEU A 67 -9.15 9.27 15.24
CA LEU A 67 -7.83 9.89 15.14
C LEU A 67 -7.68 10.79 13.90
N GLU A 68 -8.70 10.89 13.05
CA GLU A 68 -8.68 11.65 11.80
C GLU A 68 -7.40 11.38 10.98
N LEU A 69 -7.01 10.10 10.82
CA LEU A 69 -5.69 9.76 10.26
C LEU A 69 -5.49 10.28 8.82
N VAL A 70 -6.52 10.13 7.98
CA VAL A 70 -6.47 10.50 6.54
C VAL A 70 -7.51 11.56 6.17
N ARG A 71 -8.62 11.63 6.92
CA ARG A 71 -9.71 12.57 6.68
C ARG A 71 -10.20 13.15 7.99
N SER A 72 -10.53 14.44 7.96
CA SER A 72 -11.18 15.09 9.07
C SER A 72 -12.65 14.64 9.18
N LEU A 73 -13.09 14.42 10.40
CA LEU A 73 -14.48 14.20 10.80
C LEU A 73 -15.37 15.41 10.49
N ALA A 74 -14.85 16.62 10.73
CA ALA A 74 -15.63 17.85 10.57
C ALA A 74 -15.90 18.19 9.11
N THR A 75 -14.93 17.96 8.23
CA THR A 75 -15.02 18.40 6.82
C THR A 75 -15.13 17.25 5.82
N GLY A 76 -14.80 16.01 6.22
CA GLY A 76 -14.63 14.87 5.30
C GLY A 76 -13.43 14.99 4.36
N ARG A 77 -12.68 16.10 4.46
CA ARG A 77 -11.54 16.40 3.59
C ARG A 77 -10.24 15.96 4.24
N ARG A 78 -9.18 15.98 3.44
CA ARG A 78 -7.84 15.67 3.93
C ARG A 78 -7.27 16.82 4.75
N GLU A 79 -7.63 18.05 4.43
CA GLU A 79 -7.32 19.23 5.24
C GLU A 79 -7.93 19.07 6.64
N GLY A 80 -7.12 19.30 7.67
CA GLY A 80 -7.51 19.09 9.07
C GLY A 80 -7.30 17.67 9.60
N SER A 81 -6.86 16.72 8.77
CA SER A 81 -6.44 15.37 9.19
C SER A 81 -4.94 15.29 9.52
N LEU A 82 -4.51 14.22 10.20
CA LEU A 82 -3.08 13.97 10.44
C LEU A 82 -2.29 13.91 9.12
N ALA A 83 -2.79 13.18 8.12
CA ALA A 83 -2.17 13.13 6.80
C ALA A 83 -2.12 14.51 6.13
N GLY A 84 -3.14 15.35 6.32
CA GLY A 84 -3.15 16.73 5.80
C GLY A 84 -2.09 17.62 6.43
N VAL A 85 -1.74 17.38 7.70
CA VAL A 85 -0.68 18.12 8.39
C VAL A 85 0.72 17.65 7.96
N LEU A 86 0.91 16.33 7.87
CA LEU A 86 2.23 15.73 7.61
C LEU A 86 2.62 15.72 6.14
N ASP A 87 1.66 15.73 5.22
CA ASP A 87 1.98 15.55 3.81
C ASP A 87 2.65 16.78 3.19
N ARG A 88 3.96 16.64 2.99
CA ARG A 88 4.83 17.53 2.21
C ARG A 88 5.50 16.78 1.05
N THR A 89 4.90 15.67 0.62
CA THR A 89 5.44 14.84 -0.45
C THR A 89 5.43 15.58 -1.79
N ARG A 90 6.33 15.18 -2.70
CA ARG A 90 6.51 15.82 -4.01
C ARG A 90 5.81 15.10 -5.17
N SER A 91 5.12 13.99 -4.87
CA SER A 91 4.41 13.19 -5.86
C SER A 91 3.10 12.61 -5.30
N PRO A 92 2.07 12.38 -6.15
CA PRO A 92 0.83 11.76 -5.73
C PRO A 92 1.01 10.37 -5.11
N MET A 93 1.96 9.58 -5.64
CA MET A 93 2.29 8.27 -5.09
C MET A 93 2.87 8.36 -3.66
N GLY A 94 3.69 9.39 -3.39
CA GLY A 94 4.20 9.64 -2.04
C GLY A 94 3.09 9.98 -1.06
N ALA A 95 2.14 10.83 -1.45
CA ALA A 95 1.00 11.21 -0.61
C ALA A 95 0.12 10.01 -0.25
N ARG A 96 -0.09 9.08 -1.19
CA ARG A 96 -0.82 7.83 -0.99
C ARG A 96 -0.07 6.89 -0.05
N LEU A 97 1.22 6.66 -0.31
CA LEU A 97 2.07 5.82 0.55
C LEU A 97 2.12 6.34 2.00
N LEU A 98 2.20 7.66 2.19
CA LEU A 98 2.13 8.27 3.52
C LEU A 98 0.80 7.95 4.22
N GLY A 99 -0.33 8.10 3.51
CA GLY A 99 -1.65 7.75 4.05
C GLY A 99 -1.77 6.28 4.46
N GLU A 100 -1.20 5.37 3.66
CA GLU A 100 -1.11 3.94 3.99
C GLU A 100 -0.27 3.69 5.24
N TRP A 101 0.90 4.32 5.35
CA TRP A 101 1.78 4.16 6.51
C TRP A 101 1.15 4.66 7.81
N LEU A 102 0.41 5.78 7.76
CA LEU A 102 -0.33 6.28 8.92
C LEU A 102 -1.46 5.34 9.32
N SER A 103 -2.13 4.71 8.35
CA SER A 103 -3.29 3.84 8.60
C SER A 103 -2.91 2.42 9.05
N ALA A 104 -1.68 2.00 8.75
CA ALA A 104 -1.15 0.69 9.14
C ALA A 104 0.35 0.79 9.48
N PRO A 105 0.69 1.34 10.67
CA PRO A 105 2.07 1.48 11.11
C PRO A 105 2.83 0.15 11.16
N LEU A 106 4.15 0.20 11.00
CA LEU A 106 5.00 -0.97 11.22
C LEU A 106 5.03 -1.36 12.69
N VAL A 107 5.15 -2.66 12.97
CA VAL A 107 5.39 -3.21 14.32
C VAL A 107 6.73 -3.95 14.41
N ASP A 108 7.35 -4.23 13.27
CA ASP A 108 8.68 -4.83 13.22
C ASP A 108 9.74 -3.75 13.47
N ARG A 109 10.58 -3.99 14.48
CA ARG A 109 11.59 -3.01 14.91
C ARG A 109 12.64 -2.75 13.84
N ALA A 110 13.14 -3.79 13.18
CA ALA A 110 14.18 -3.63 12.16
C ALA A 110 13.68 -2.75 11.00
N ALA A 111 12.46 -3.00 10.52
CA ALA A 111 11.86 -2.18 9.47
C ALA A 111 11.55 -0.73 9.91
N ILE A 112 11.33 -0.49 11.21
CA ILE A 112 11.20 0.87 11.76
C ILE A 112 12.58 1.55 11.75
N ASP A 113 13.61 0.87 12.26
CA ASP A 113 14.98 1.38 12.33
C ASP A 113 15.51 1.69 10.92
N ASP A 114 15.26 0.83 9.92
CA ASP A 114 15.60 1.07 8.51
C ASP A 114 15.00 2.38 7.96
N ARG A 115 13.75 2.68 8.33
CA ARG A 115 13.09 3.95 7.93
C ARG A 115 13.72 5.15 8.65
N LEU A 116 14.04 4.99 9.93
CA LEU A 116 14.67 6.05 10.72
C LEU A 116 16.07 6.35 10.19
N ASP A 117 16.85 5.34 9.82
CA ASP A 117 18.18 5.49 9.23
C ASP A 117 18.13 6.19 7.87
N ALA A 118 17.16 5.84 7.03
CA ALA A 118 16.92 6.53 5.75
C ALA A 118 16.58 8.02 5.97
N VAL A 119 15.73 8.32 6.95
CA VAL A 119 15.41 9.71 7.33
C VAL A 119 16.64 10.43 7.86
N ALA A 120 17.39 9.81 8.79
CA ALA A 120 18.60 10.39 9.37
C ALA A 120 19.64 10.73 8.30
N THR A 121 19.82 9.85 7.32
CA THR A 121 20.69 10.09 6.16
C THR A 121 20.28 11.35 5.40
N LEU A 122 18.99 11.47 5.07
CA LEU A 122 18.46 12.63 4.33
C LEU A 122 18.48 13.92 5.16
N VAL A 123 18.31 13.84 6.48
CA VAL A 123 18.45 15.01 7.37
C VAL A 123 19.91 15.45 7.48
N SER A 124 20.85 14.50 7.49
CA SER A 124 22.29 14.80 7.60
C SER A 124 22.88 15.43 6.34
N ASP A 125 22.28 15.22 5.16
CA ASP A 125 22.68 15.81 3.88
C ASP A 125 21.51 16.54 3.20
N ALA A 126 21.36 17.82 3.55
CA ALA A 126 20.33 18.68 2.97
C ALA A 126 20.45 18.84 1.44
N SER A 127 21.66 18.73 0.88
CA SER A 127 21.88 18.82 -0.56
C SER A 127 21.35 17.59 -1.28
N LEU A 128 21.61 16.40 -0.74
CA LEU A 128 21.00 15.15 -1.21
C LEU A 128 19.47 15.21 -1.13
N ALA A 129 18.92 15.67 0.01
CA ALA A 129 17.48 15.78 0.18
C ALA A 129 16.82 16.74 -0.83
N SER A 130 17.43 17.92 -1.08
CA SER A 130 16.93 18.87 -2.08
C SER A 130 16.93 18.27 -3.49
N ARG A 131 18.06 17.67 -3.89
CA ARG A 131 18.18 17.02 -5.20
C ARG A 131 17.16 15.91 -5.37
N LEU A 132 16.95 15.07 -4.35
CA LEU A 132 15.95 14.01 -4.39
C LEU A 132 14.53 14.59 -4.53
N ALA A 133 14.20 15.61 -3.74
CA ALA A 133 12.89 16.27 -3.80
C ALA A 133 12.63 16.89 -5.18
N GLU A 134 13.63 17.53 -5.78
CA GLU A 134 13.55 18.07 -7.15
C GLU A 134 13.31 16.98 -8.18
N ARG A 135 14.01 15.84 -8.09
CA ARG A 135 13.83 14.71 -9.01
C ARG A 135 12.46 14.04 -8.88
N LEU A 136 11.89 14.02 -7.67
CA LEU A 136 10.55 13.50 -7.43
C LEU A 136 9.45 14.48 -7.86
N THR A 137 9.77 15.76 -7.98
CA THR A 137 8.84 16.80 -8.42
C THR A 137 8.53 16.63 -9.91
N GLY A 138 7.25 16.68 -10.27
CA GLY A 138 6.81 16.51 -11.66
C GLY A 138 6.72 15.05 -12.11
N ILE A 139 7.10 14.10 -11.27
CA ILE A 139 6.69 12.70 -11.46
C ILE A 139 5.17 12.64 -11.26
N GLY A 140 4.45 12.44 -12.36
CA GLY A 140 3.00 12.24 -12.35
C GLY A 140 2.61 10.97 -11.60
N ASP A 141 1.33 10.61 -11.62
CA ASP A 141 0.86 9.39 -10.97
C ASP A 141 1.25 8.16 -11.82
N LEU A 142 2.54 7.79 -11.78
CA LEU A 142 3.10 6.66 -12.51
C LEU A 142 2.40 5.36 -12.13
N GLU A 143 2.04 5.19 -10.87
CA GLU A 143 1.31 4.01 -10.41
C GLU A 143 -0.07 3.90 -11.07
N ARG A 144 -0.80 5.02 -11.23
CA ARG A 144 -2.05 5.03 -12.01
C ARG A 144 -1.83 4.90 -13.51
N LEU A 145 -0.72 5.39 -14.05
CA LEU A 145 -0.39 5.24 -15.48
C LEU A 145 -0.04 3.79 -15.81
N VAL A 146 0.82 3.14 -15.02
CA VAL A 146 1.15 1.72 -15.15
C VAL A 146 -0.08 0.85 -14.87
N GLY A 147 -0.96 1.27 -13.98
CA GLY A 147 -2.26 0.63 -13.78
C GLY A 147 -3.29 0.86 -14.91
N ARG A 148 -2.97 1.58 -15.98
CA ARG A 148 -3.90 1.84 -17.11
C ARG A 148 -3.41 1.32 -18.46
N VAL A 149 -2.11 1.13 -18.62
CA VAL A 149 -1.46 0.57 -19.83
C VAL A 149 -1.34 -0.94 -19.69
#